data_AF-A0A1V1P6Y9-F1
#
_entry.id   AF-A0A1V1P6Y9-F1
#
_cell.length_a   1.000
_cell.length_b   1.000
_cell.length_c   1.000
_cell.angle_alpha   90.00
_cell.angle_beta   90.00
_cell.angle_gamma   90.00
#
_symmetry.space_group_name_H-M   'P 1'
#
loop_
_entity.id
_entity.type
_entity.pdbx_description
1 polymer ?
#
loop_
_entity_poly.entity_id
_entity_poly.type
_entity_poly.pdbx_seq_one_letter_code
_entity_poly.pdbx_strand_id
1 'polypeptide(L)'
;MIKGFKSIKQIEDFELKNLNVLIGGNGAGKSNFIDFFRLLRSMMELSLPGLQNTNLQSFIKDGGGIHDFLFNGPKVTKEIECSGL
;
A
#
# COMPACT_ATOMS: atom_id res chain seq x y z
N MET A 1 -4.50 9.31 -6.28
CA MET A 1 -5.42 8.15 -6.33
C MET A 1 -4.68 6.86 -6.00
N ILE A 2 -5.29 5.98 -5.21
CA ILE A 2 -4.88 4.58 -5.00
C ILE A 2 -6.09 3.67 -5.25
N LYS A 3 -5.94 2.59 -6.00
CA LYS A 3 -7.03 1.66 -6.29
C LYS A 3 -6.54 0.22 -6.32
N GLY A 4 -7.35 -0.68 -5.76
CA GLY A 4 -7.12 -2.12 -5.85
C GLY A 4 -6.11 -2.71 -4.87
N PHE A 5 -5.75 -2.01 -3.78
CA PHE A 5 -4.71 -2.44 -2.84
C PHE A 5 -5.29 -3.00 -1.53
N LYS A 6 -5.05 -4.28 -1.21
CA LYS A 6 -5.50 -4.95 0.03
C LYS A 6 -6.98 -4.66 0.33
N SER A 7 -7.33 -3.99 1.42
CA SER A 7 -8.73 -3.62 1.73
C SER A 7 -9.18 -2.30 1.08
N ILE A 8 -8.29 -1.60 0.37
CA ILE A 8 -8.56 -0.33 -0.29
C ILE A 8 -9.09 -0.63 -1.67
N LYS A 9 -10.41 -0.50 -1.83
CA LYS A 9 -11.02 -0.52 -3.15
C LYS A 9 -10.53 0.66 -3.99
N GLN A 10 -10.67 1.87 -3.44
CA GLN A 10 -10.37 3.12 -4.14
C GLN A 10 -10.25 4.29 -3.16
N ILE A 11 -9.28 5.16 -3.39
CA ILE A 11 -9.08 6.46 -2.74
C ILE A 11 -8.83 7.48 -3.86
N GLU A 12 -9.68 8.48 -3.96
CA GLU A 12 -9.59 9.58 -4.91
C GLU A 12 -9.27 10.89 -4.18
N ASP A 13 -8.72 11.87 -4.92
CA ASP A 13 -8.50 13.24 -4.45
C ASP A 13 -7.78 13.38 -3.09
N PHE A 14 -6.90 12.42 -2.80
CA PHE A 14 -6.11 12.41 -1.57
C PHE A 14 -4.81 13.18 -1.75
N GLU A 15 -4.66 14.24 -0.96
CA GLU A 15 -3.46 15.08 -0.92
C GLU A 15 -2.65 14.79 0.35
N LEU A 16 -1.36 14.45 0.19
CA LEU A 16 -0.44 14.33 1.31
C LEU A 16 -0.01 15.71 1.80
N LYS A 17 -0.13 15.94 3.11
CA LYS A 17 0.39 17.13 3.78
C LYS A 17 1.64 16.80 4.60
N ASN A 18 2.29 17.83 5.16
CA ASN A 18 3.44 17.65 6.06
C ASN A 18 3.10 16.83 7.32
N LEU A 19 1.82 16.82 7.73
CA LEU A 19 1.30 15.97 8.80
C LEU A 19 -0.05 15.39 8.36
N ASN A 20 -0.15 14.07 8.34
CA ASN A 20 -1.37 13.35 8.04
C ASN A 20 -1.73 12.47 9.25
N VAL A 21 -2.91 12.67 9.82
CA VAL A 21 -3.41 11.87 10.94
C VAL A 21 -4.52 10.95 10.43
N LEU A 22 -4.30 9.64 10.48
CA LEU A 22 -5.29 8.66 10.05
C LEU A 22 -6.21 8.26 11.20
N ILE A 23 -7.51 8.56 11.07
CA ILE A 23 -8.55 8.26 12.06
C ILE A 23 -9.56 7.29 11.47
N GLY A 24 -10.08 6.38 12.29
CA GLY A 24 -11.13 5.43 11.89
C GLY A 24 -11.15 4.18 12.75
N GLY A 25 -12.21 3.38 12.64
CA GLY A 25 -12.36 2.11 13.38
C GLY A 25 -11.33 1.04 13.01
N ASN A 26 -11.30 -0.05 13.77
CA ASN A 26 -10.52 -1.24 13.41
C ASN A 26 -11.03 -1.82 12.10
N GLY A 27 -10.11 -2.23 11.21
CA GLY A 27 -10.47 -2.71 9.87
C GLY A 27 -10.82 -1.63 8.84
N ALA A 28 -10.84 -0.34 9.21
CA ALA A 28 -11.13 0.75 8.27
C ALA A 28 -10.07 0.98 7.17
N GLY A 29 -9.00 0.16 7.11
CA GLY A 29 -7.96 0.25 6.08
C GLY A 29 -6.76 1.14 6.42
N LYS A 30 -6.68 1.72 7.63
CA LYS A 30 -5.57 2.60 8.05
C LYS A 30 -4.19 1.95 7.88
N SER A 31 -4.00 0.73 8.38
CA SER A 31 -2.71 0.02 8.23
C SER A 31 -2.43 -0.36 6.78
N ASN A 32 -3.47 -0.69 6.00
CA ASN A 32 -3.31 -0.97 4.56
C ASN A 32 -2.90 0.29 3.79
N PHE A 33 -3.36 1.47 4.21
CA PHE A 33 -2.89 2.72 3.62
C PHE A 33 -1.40 2.95 3.89
N ILE A 34 -0.93 2.71 5.11
CA ILE A 34 0.51 2.79 5.42
C ILE A 34 1.31 1.73 4.67
N ASP A 35 0.80 0.49 4.58
CA ASP A 35 1.46 -0.59 3.85
C ASP A 35 1.61 -0.31 2.35
N PHE A 36 0.72 0.50 1.77
CA PHE A 36 0.86 0.94 0.38
C PHE A 36 2.15 1.75 0.17
N PHE A 37 2.49 2.68 1.07
CA PHE A 37 3.77 3.41 1.00
C PHE A 37 4.98 2.51 1.25
N ARG A 38 4.82 1.48 2.09
CA ARG A 38 5.88 0.47 2.29
C ARG A 38 6.13 -0.33 1.01
N LEU A 39 5.08 -0.69 0.27
CA LEU A 39 5.20 -1.30 -1.05
C LEU A 39 5.96 -0.38 -2.02
N LEU A 40 5.54 0.88 -2.14
CA LEU A 40 6.21 1.86 -3.02
C LEU A 40 7.69 2.01 -2.67
N ARG A 41 8.01 2.12 -1.38
CA ARG A 41 9.40 2.18 -0.89
C ARG A 41 10.21 0.96 -1.33
N SER A 42 9.65 -0.24 -1.21
CA SER A 42 10.31 -1.48 -1.62
C SER A 42 10.44 -1.63 -3.14
N MET A 43 9.51 -1.07 -3.92
CA MET A 43 9.61 -1.02 -5.39
C MET A 43 10.71 -0.06 -5.85
N MET A 44 10.86 1.07 -5.16
CA MET A 44 11.86 2.09 -5.48
C MET A 44 13.21 1.86 -4.79
N GLU A 45 13.34 0.81 -4.00
CA GLU A 45 14.53 0.48 -3.18
C GLU A 45 15.01 1.66 -2.30
N LEU A 46 14.07 2.49 -1.84
CA LEU A 46 14.36 3.70 -1.09
C LEU A 46 14.83 3.37 0.33
N SER A 47 16.04 3.81 0.69
CA SER A 47 16.58 3.68 2.03
C SER A 47 16.14 4.84 2.93
N LEU A 48 15.60 4.53 4.11
CA LEU A 48 15.19 5.51 5.11
C LEU A 48 15.85 5.14 6.46
N PRO A 49 16.44 6.11 7.18
CA PRO A 49 17.02 5.87 8.49
C PRO A 49 16.00 5.22 9.44
N GLY A 50 16.41 4.19 10.16
CA GLY A 50 15.57 3.49 11.14
C GLY A 50 14.56 2.51 10.54
N LEU A 51 14.53 2.33 9.21
CA LEU A 51 13.71 1.30 8.57
C LEU A 51 14.59 0.30 7.82
N GLN A 52 14.31 -0.99 7.98
CA GLN A 52 15.00 -2.03 7.20
C GLN A 52 14.82 -1.78 5.70
N ASN A 53 15.89 -2.02 4.94
CA ASN A 53 15.85 -2.02 3.49
C ASN A 53 15.32 -3.37 3.02
N THR A 54 14.30 -3.32 2.17
CA THR A 54 13.56 -4.48 1.70
C THR A 54 13.30 -4.26 0.22
N ASN A 55 13.72 -5.18 -0.63
CA ASN A 55 13.39 -5.15 -2.05
C ASN A 55 11.96 -5.69 -2.27
N LEU A 56 11.39 -5.41 -3.44
CA LEU A 56 10.03 -5.83 -3.78
C LEU A 56 9.78 -7.34 -3.60
N GLN A 57 10.74 -8.19 -3.96
CA GLN A 57 10.58 -9.65 -3.90
C GLN A 57 10.44 -10.13 -2.45
N SER A 58 11.32 -9.65 -1.55
CA SER A 58 11.21 -9.92 -0.12
C SER A 58 9.90 -9.40 0.46
N PHE A 59 9.53 -8.16 0.12
CA PHE A 59 8.29 -7.55 0.60
C PHE A 59 7.03 -8.36 0.22
N ILE A 60 6.95 -8.80 -1.04
CA ILE A 60 5.83 -9.63 -1.51
C ILE A 60 5.81 -10.98 -0.79
N LYS A 61 6.97 -11.62 -0.63
CA LYS A 61 7.09 -12.93 0.03
C LYS A 61 6.63 -12.86 1.49
N ASP A 62 7.08 -11.84 2.21
CA ASP A 62 6.75 -11.66 3.63
C ASP A 62 5.27 -11.24 3.83
N GLY A 63 4.67 -10.63 2.80
CA GLY A 63 3.28 -10.20 2.80
C GLY A 63 2.24 -11.27 2.43
N GLY A 64 2.63 -12.55 2.31
CA GLY A 64 1.73 -13.65 1.96
C GLY A 64 1.69 -14.01 0.46
N GLY A 65 2.38 -13.23 -0.38
CA GLY A 65 2.46 -13.41 -1.83
C GLY A 65 1.65 -12.36 -2.61
N ILE A 66 1.78 -12.38 -3.94
CA ILE A 66 1.31 -11.28 -4.79
C ILE A 66 -0.21 -11.10 -4.78
N HIS A 67 -0.97 -12.17 -4.55
CA HIS A 67 -2.42 -12.13 -4.58
C HIS A 67 -3.04 -11.45 -3.35
N ASP A 68 -2.34 -11.44 -2.21
CA ASP A 68 -2.81 -10.84 -0.96
C ASP A 68 -2.77 -9.31 -0.98
N PHE A 69 -2.04 -8.74 -1.94
CA PHE A 69 -1.99 -7.29 -2.16
C PHE A 69 -3.12 -6.77 -3.04
N LEU A 70 -3.86 -7.64 -3.74
CA LEU A 70 -4.95 -7.25 -4.63
C LEU A 70 -6.28 -7.18 -3.87
N PHE A 71 -7.04 -6.12 -4.09
CA PHE A 71 -8.37 -5.97 -3.48
C PHE A 71 -9.30 -7.10 -3.88
N ASN A 72 -9.76 -7.88 -2.89
CA ASN A 72 -10.55 -9.10 -3.09
C ASN A 72 -9.89 -10.10 -4.07
N GLY A 73 -8.56 -10.10 -4.13
CA GLY A 73 -7.76 -11.05 -4.88
C GLY A 73 -7.84 -10.91 -6.42
N PRO A 74 -7.11 -11.78 -7.14
CA PRO A 74 -6.87 -11.67 -8.59
C PRO A 74 -8.10 -11.93 -9.48
N LYS A 75 -9.17 -12.49 -8.90
CA LYS A 75 -10.45 -12.67 -9.60
C LYS A 75 -11.21 -11.35 -9.74
N VAL A 76 -11.07 -10.45 -8.77
CA VAL A 76 -11.77 -9.17 -8.72
C VAL A 76 -10.88 -8.03 -9.21
N THR A 77 -9.62 -8.02 -8.80
CA THR A 77 -8.68 -6.94 -9.10
C THR A 77 -7.48 -7.50 -9.85
N LYS A 78 -7.18 -6.95 -11.02
CA LYS A 78 -6.07 -7.43 -11.88
C LYS A 78 -4.75 -6.72 -11.61
N GLU A 79 -4.84 -5.47 -11.18
CA GLU A 79 -3.70 -4.59 -10.96
C GLU A 79 -3.98 -3.58 -9.85
N ILE A 80 -2.90 -3.01 -9.32
CA ILE A 80 -2.96 -1.89 -8.39
C ILE A 80 -2.67 -0.64 -9.21
N GLU A 81 -3.58 0.32 -9.20
CA GLU A 81 -3.40 1.60 -9.89
C GLU A 81 -3.06 2.68 -8.87
N CYS A 82 -2.07 3.51 -9.19
CA CYS A 82 -1.71 4.66 -8.37
C CYS A 82 -1.24 5.83 -9.23
N SER A 83 -1.68 7.04 -8.88
CA SER A 83 -1.30 8.30 -9.57
C SER A 83 -1.45 9.49 -8.64
N GLY A 84 -0.69 10.57 -8.85
CA GLY A 84 -0.90 11.86 -8.17
C GLY A 84 -0.90 11.77 -6.63
N LEU A 85 0.07 11.05 -6.06
CA LEU A 85 0.37 11.10 -4.62
C LEU A 85 1.25 12.30 -4.28
#